data_AF-A0A7X2LBU1-F1
#
_entry.id   AF-A0A7X2LBU1-F1
#
_cell.length_a   1.000
_cell.length_b   1.000
_cell.length_c   1.000
_cell.angle_alpha   90.00
_cell.angle_beta   90.00
_cell.angle_gamma   90.00
#
_symmetry.space_group_name_H-M   'P 1'
#
loop_
_entity.id
_entity.type
_entity.pdbx_description
1 polymer ?
#
loop_
_entity_poly.entity_id
_entity_poly.type
_entity_poly.pdbx_seq_one_letter_code
_entity_poly.pdbx_strand_id
1 'polypeptide(L)'
;MIDPKNLETWLHEKAGPAHDALKADSARAVSADRVRYTLDELLAEAEASGQYPLPPEQREWMDAPAVGRELLPEDLQTAEAIAAFLVDAEATADPAYIEHAREVAARARAMHGIK
;
A
#
# COMPACT_ATOMS: atom_id res chain seq x y z
N MET A 1 0.96 4.44 18.94
CA MET A 1 1.26 5.89 18.78
C MET A 1 2.36 5.98 17.75
N ILE A 2 2.07 6.50 16.55
CA ILE A 2 3.09 6.64 15.50
C ILE A 2 4.08 7.70 15.99
N ASP A 3 5.37 7.37 15.98
CA ASP A 3 6.44 8.31 16.32
C ASP A 3 6.32 9.56 15.43
N PRO A 4 6.41 10.79 15.97
CA PRO A 4 6.34 12.02 15.17
C PRO A 4 7.34 12.07 14.00
N LYS A 5 8.53 11.47 14.14
CA LYS A 5 9.50 11.36 13.05
C LYS A 5 9.03 10.40 11.97
N ASN A 6 8.35 9.32 12.34
CA ASN A 6 7.74 8.40 11.39
C ASN A 6 6.59 9.09 10.62
N LEU A 7 5.87 10.02 11.25
CA LEU A 7 4.82 10.80 10.57
C LEU A 7 5.40 11.74 9.51
N GLU A 8 6.46 12.47 9.83
CA GLU A 8 7.12 13.40 8.89
C GLU A 8 7.72 12.65 7.69
N THR A 9 8.43 11.54 7.94
CA THR A 9 8.94 10.68 6.86
C THR A 9 7.79 10.12 6.02
N TRP A 10 6.73 9.63 6.65
CA TRP A 10 5.57 9.10 5.94
C TRP A 10 4.86 10.17 5.10
N LEU A 11 4.70 11.39 5.60
CA LEU A 11 4.07 12.49 4.85
C LEU A 11 4.91 12.90 3.65
N HIS A 12 6.24 12.95 3.80
CA HIS A 12 7.15 13.17 2.68
C HIS A 12 7.06 12.04 1.64
N GLU A 13 6.97 10.77 2.06
CA GLU A 13 6.85 9.64 1.14
C GLU A 13 5.49 9.59 0.41
N LYS A 14 4.39 9.92 1.11
CA LYS A 14 3.02 9.77 0.57
C LYS A 14 2.52 11.00 -0.16
N ALA A 15 2.76 12.19 0.38
CA ALA A 15 2.33 13.44 -0.22
C ALA A 15 3.46 14.13 -1.01
N GLY A 16 4.71 13.72 -0.82
CA GLY A 16 5.82 14.19 -1.63
C GLY A 16 6.12 15.68 -1.45
N PRO A 17 6.66 16.33 -2.51
CA PRO A 17 7.03 17.74 -2.49
C PRO A 17 5.90 18.71 -2.13
N ALA A 18 4.64 18.29 -2.27
CA ALA A 18 3.48 19.11 -1.89
C ALA A 18 3.43 19.33 -0.37
N HIS A 19 3.78 18.31 0.42
CA HIS A 19 3.86 18.43 1.88
C HIS A 19 4.99 19.37 2.30
N ASP A 20 6.17 19.23 1.71
CA ASP A 20 7.32 20.09 2.01
C ASP A 20 7.03 21.56 1.68
N ALA A 21 6.37 21.81 0.55
CA ALA A 21 5.95 23.15 0.15
C ALA A 21 4.93 23.74 1.11
N LEU A 22 3.93 22.96 1.55
CA LEU A 22 2.92 23.41 2.50
C LEU A 22 3.51 23.71 3.88
N LYS A 23 4.50 22.93 4.31
CA LYS A 23 5.23 23.15 5.56
C LYS A 23 6.11 24.40 5.50
N ALA A 24 6.78 24.64 4.38
CA ALA A 24 7.61 25.83 4.15
C ALA A 24 6.76 27.11 4.03
N ASP A 25 5.55 27.00 3.46
CA ASP A 25 4.64 28.12 3.25
C ASP A 25 3.18 27.66 3.29
N SER A 26 2.53 27.89 4.43
CA SER A 26 1.11 27.54 4.63
C SER A 26 0.14 28.28 3.69
N ALA A 27 0.54 29.42 3.09
CA ALA A 27 -0.29 30.13 2.12
C ALA A 27 -0.43 29.38 0.79
N ARG A 28 0.35 28.30 0.58
CA ARG A 28 0.20 27.39 -0.56
C ARG A 28 -1.00 26.46 -0.44
N ALA A 29 -1.64 26.38 0.72
CA ALA A 29 -2.88 25.65 0.88
C ALA A 29 -3.95 26.18 -0.08
N VAL A 30 -4.63 25.27 -0.78
CA VAL A 30 -5.80 25.59 -1.60
C VAL A 30 -7.04 25.44 -0.74
N SER A 31 -7.87 26.47 -0.67
CA SER A 31 -9.15 26.42 0.01
C SER A 31 -10.18 25.65 -0.82
N ALA A 32 -11.19 25.06 -0.16
CA ALA A 32 -12.17 24.20 -0.82
C ALA A 32 -12.93 24.93 -1.95
N ASP A 33 -13.20 26.22 -1.79
CA ASP A 33 -13.84 27.09 -2.79
C ASP A 33 -13.00 27.31 -4.06
N ARG A 34 -11.69 27.01 -4.00
CA ARG A 34 -10.76 27.14 -5.13
C ARG A 34 -10.55 25.80 -5.86
N VAL A 35 -11.05 24.70 -5.31
CA VAL A 35 -11.05 23.39 -5.98
C VAL A 35 -12.12 23.42 -7.08
N ARG A 36 -11.72 23.15 -8.33
CA ARG A 36 -12.59 23.31 -9.50
C ARG A 36 -13.66 22.22 -9.63
N TYR A 37 -13.34 21.01 -9.17
CA TYR A 37 -14.23 19.86 -9.17
C TYR A 37 -14.08 19.12 -7.85
N THR A 38 -15.20 18.91 -7.20
CA THR A 38 -15.28 18.05 -6.03
C THR A 38 -15.11 16.59 -6.44
N LEU A 39 -14.76 15.73 -5.47
CA LEU A 39 -14.68 14.29 -5.73
C LEU A 39 -16.03 13.73 -6.22
N ASP A 40 -17.14 14.21 -5.67
CA ASP A 40 -18.50 13.79 -6.06
C ASP A 40 -18.81 14.16 -7.51
N GLU A 41 -18.42 15.36 -7.97
CA GLU A 41 -18.60 15.79 -9.36
C GLU A 41 -17.76 14.93 -10.32
N LEU A 42 -16.51 14.64 -9.96
CA LEU A 42 -15.62 13.79 -10.77
C LEU A 42 -16.14 12.34 -10.84
N LEU A 43 -16.66 11.80 -9.73
CA LEU A 43 -17.26 10.48 -9.69
C LEU A 43 -18.53 10.42 -10.54
N ALA A 44 -19.41 11.41 -10.40
CA ALA A 44 -20.63 11.49 -11.20
C ALA A 44 -20.33 11.59 -12.70
N GLU A 45 -19.31 12.36 -13.10
CA GLU A 45 -18.86 12.45 -14.49
C GLU A 45 -18.33 11.10 -15.00
N ALA A 46 -17.51 10.40 -14.20
CA ALA A 46 -16.94 9.10 -14.56
C ALA A 46 -18.00 7.99 -14.68
N GLU A 47 -19.02 8.01 -13.82
CA GLU A 47 -20.18 7.12 -13.91
C GLU A 47 -21.03 7.43 -15.14
N ALA A 48 -21.29 8.72 -15.41
CA ALA A 48 -22.08 9.14 -16.56
C ALA A 48 -21.38 8.86 -17.90
N SER A 49 -20.05 8.92 -17.96
CA SER A 49 -19.29 8.57 -19.16
C SER A 49 -19.18 7.06 -19.40
N GLY A 50 -19.56 6.24 -18.42
CA GLY A 50 -19.42 4.79 -18.46
C GLY A 50 -17.95 4.31 -18.41
N GLN A 51 -17.00 5.20 -18.09
CA GLN A 51 -15.60 4.82 -17.86
C GLN A 51 -15.38 4.21 -16.47
N TYR A 52 -16.29 4.46 -15.53
CA TYR A 52 -16.24 3.85 -14.21
C TYR A 52 -17.52 3.06 -13.87
N PRO A 53 -17.40 1.83 -13.35
CA PRO A 53 -16.16 1.10 -13.11
C PRO A 53 -15.45 0.71 -14.42
N LEU A 54 -14.11 0.68 -14.38
CA LEU A 54 -13.29 0.28 -15.54
C LEU A 54 -13.71 -1.13 -16.01
N PRO A 55 -13.75 -1.39 -17.33
CA PRO A 55 -14.06 -2.73 -17.85
C PRO A 55 -12.99 -3.74 -17.42
N PRO A 56 -13.34 -5.05 -17.30
CA PRO A 56 -12.41 -6.09 -16.82
C PRO A 56 -11.07 -6.11 -17.57
N GLU A 57 -11.07 -5.87 -18.88
CA GLU A 57 -9.85 -5.83 -19.70
C GLU A 57 -8.88 -4.72 -19.27
N GLN A 58 -9.40 -3.57 -18.83
CA GLN A 58 -8.59 -2.45 -18.33
C GLN A 58 -8.21 -2.63 -16.86
N ARG A 59 -8.97 -3.46 -16.14
CA ARG A 59 -8.67 -3.82 -14.76
C ARG A 59 -7.73 -5.00 -14.64
N GLU A 60 -7.33 -5.66 -15.73
CA GLU A 60 -6.50 -6.86 -15.67
C GLU A 60 -5.26 -6.69 -14.78
N TRP A 61 -4.56 -5.57 -14.87
CA TRP A 61 -3.36 -5.31 -14.06
C TRP A 61 -3.67 -4.90 -12.61
N MET A 62 -4.86 -4.38 -12.34
CA MET A 62 -5.33 -4.04 -10.99
C MET A 62 -5.89 -5.26 -10.26
N ASP A 63 -6.59 -6.12 -10.99
CA ASP A 63 -7.22 -7.34 -10.50
C ASP A 63 -6.27 -8.55 -10.60
N ALA A 64 -5.14 -8.40 -11.31
CA ALA A 64 -4.09 -9.38 -11.34
C ALA A 64 -3.58 -9.60 -9.92
N PRO A 65 -3.41 -10.87 -9.49
CA PRO A 65 -2.68 -11.15 -8.26
C PRO A 65 -1.29 -10.52 -8.37
N ALA A 66 -0.75 -10.05 -7.24
CA ALA A 66 0.60 -9.52 -7.21
C ALA A 66 1.56 -10.52 -7.90
N VAL A 67 2.17 -10.09 -9.01
CA VAL A 67 3.11 -10.93 -9.75
C VAL A 67 4.44 -10.89 -9.01
N GLY A 68 4.56 -11.80 -8.06
CA GLY A 68 5.68 -11.95 -7.15
C GLY A 68 5.18 -12.82 -6.02
N ARG A 69 5.97 -13.77 -5.53
CA ARG A 69 5.59 -14.63 -4.39
C ARG A 69 5.59 -13.85 -3.07
N GLU A 70 5.40 -12.54 -3.14
CA GLU A 70 5.47 -11.59 -2.04
C GLU A 70 4.15 -11.66 -1.28
N LEU A 71 3.98 -12.72 -0.49
CA LEU A 71 2.94 -12.75 0.53
C LEU A 71 3.15 -11.56 1.47
N LEU A 72 2.09 -10.80 1.73
CA LEU A 72 2.16 -9.71 2.68
C LEU A 72 1.96 -10.25 4.10
N PRO A 73 2.47 -9.56 5.14
CA PRO A 73 2.27 -9.97 6.53
C PRO A 73 0.78 -10.17 6.90
N GLU A 74 -0.11 -9.38 6.32
CA GLU A 74 -1.57 -9.47 6.47
C GLU A 74 -2.18 -10.78 5.93
N ASP A 75 -1.53 -11.43 4.96
CA ASP A 75 -1.98 -12.70 4.38
C ASP A 75 -1.60 -13.92 5.26
N LEU A 76 -0.59 -13.75 6.14
CA LEU A 76 0.01 -14.80 6.97
C LEU A 76 -0.60 -14.86 8.37
N GLN A 77 -1.88 -15.19 8.46
CA GLN A 77 -2.69 -15.08 9.69
C GLN A 77 -2.53 -16.25 10.68
N THR A 78 -1.80 -17.31 10.31
CA THR A 78 -1.64 -18.52 11.14
C THR A 78 -0.19 -18.97 11.20
N ALA A 79 0.15 -19.71 12.27
CA ALA A 79 1.50 -20.27 12.43
C ALA A 79 1.83 -21.26 11.31
N GLU A 80 0.85 -22.05 10.88
CA GLU A 80 0.96 -23.00 9.77
C GLU A 80 1.24 -22.28 8.44
N ALA A 81 0.52 -21.20 8.14
CA ALA A 81 0.76 -20.42 6.92
C ALA A 81 2.17 -19.80 6.90
N ILE A 82 2.62 -19.28 8.05
CA ILE A 82 3.98 -18.73 8.20
C ILE A 82 5.03 -19.84 7.99
N ALA A 83 4.82 -21.02 8.56
CA ALA A 83 5.75 -22.13 8.41
C ALA A 83 5.82 -22.63 6.95
N ALA A 84 4.68 -22.79 6.28
CA ALA A 84 4.62 -23.18 4.88
C ALA A 84 5.34 -22.17 3.97
N PHE A 85 5.10 -20.87 4.20
CA PHE A 85 5.78 -19.81 3.45
C PHE A 85 7.30 -19.84 3.61
N LEU A 86 7.81 -20.06 4.83
CA LEU A 86 9.25 -20.18 5.07
C LEU A 86 9.85 -21.42 4.39
N VAL A 87 9.14 -22.55 4.40
CA VAL A 87 9.58 -23.78 3.70
C VAL A 87 9.64 -23.56 2.19
N ASP A 88 8.62 -22.91 1.61
CA ASP A 88 8.60 -22.58 0.18
C ASP A 88 9.72 -21.59 -0.18
N ALA A 89 10.07 -20.68 0.72
CA ALA A 89 11.21 -19.78 0.54
C ALA A 89 12.56 -20.50 0.60
N GLU A 90 12.75 -21.42 1.54
CA GLU A 90 13.96 -22.24 1.59
C GLU A 90 14.11 -23.11 0.34
N ALA A 91 13.02 -23.60 -0.23
CA ALA A 91 13.02 -24.40 -1.45
C ALA A 91 13.49 -23.64 -2.71
N THR A 92 13.48 -22.30 -2.71
CA THR A 92 14.00 -21.52 -3.85
C THR A 92 15.52 -21.51 -3.90
N ALA A 93 16.19 -21.79 -2.78
CA ALA A 93 17.64 -21.64 -2.60
C ALA A 93 18.17 -20.23 -2.95
N ASP A 94 17.30 -19.21 -2.98
CA ASP A 94 17.68 -17.81 -3.18
C ASP A 94 17.89 -17.12 -1.81
N PRO A 95 19.14 -16.76 -1.45
CA PRO A 95 19.43 -16.16 -0.15
C PRO A 95 18.71 -14.84 0.10
N ALA A 96 18.51 -14.01 -0.94
CA ALA A 96 17.85 -12.72 -0.79
C ALA A 96 16.36 -12.91 -0.51
N TYR A 97 15.73 -13.87 -1.20
CA TYR A 97 14.33 -14.23 -0.97
C TYR A 97 14.11 -14.87 0.40
N ILE A 98 15.02 -15.74 0.85
CA ILE A 98 14.93 -16.39 2.17
C ILE A 98 15.00 -15.34 3.29
N GLU A 99 15.92 -14.37 3.20
CA GLU A 99 15.99 -13.29 4.19
C GLU A 99 14.73 -12.42 4.16
N HIS A 100 14.24 -12.07 2.97
CA HIS A 100 13.00 -11.31 2.85
C HIS A 100 11.80 -12.06 3.48
N ALA A 101 11.67 -13.36 3.21
CA ALA A 101 10.61 -14.19 3.77
C ALA A 101 10.66 -14.25 5.31
N ARG A 102 11.87 -14.26 5.90
CA ARG A 102 12.05 -14.21 7.36
C ARG A 102 11.58 -12.88 7.96
N GLU A 103 11.88 -11.75 7.29
CA GLU A 103 11.41 -10.44 7.72
C GLU A 103 9.87 -10.34 7.66
N VAL A 104 9.27 -10.81 6.56
CA VAL A 104 7.82 -10.86 6.38
C VAL A 104 7.17 -11.73 7.45
N ALA A 105 7.69 -12.93 7.70
CA ALA A 105 7.20 -13.83 8.74
C ALA A 105 7.30 -13.22 10.15
N ALA A 106 8.38 -12.51 10.47
CA ALA A 106 8.54 -11.84 11.75
C ALA A 106 7.48 -10.72 11.94
N ARG A 107 7.21 -9.95 10.88
CA ARG A 107 6.16 -8.92 10.89
C ARG A 107 4.77 -9.54 11.04
N ALA A 108 4.49 -10.64 10.34
CA ALA A 108 3.22 -11.35 10.45
C ALA A 108 2.99 -11.88 11.89
N ARG A 109 4.02 -12.50 12.49
CA ARG A 109 3.96 -12.95 13.89
C ARG A 109 3.66 -11.81 14.86
N ALA A 110 4.35 -10.68 14.71
CA ALA A 110 4.13 -9.51 15.54
C ALA A 110 2.73 -8.90 15.34
N MET A 111 2.25 -8.86 14.09
CA MET A 111 0.94 -8.32 13.72
C MET A 111 -0.21 -9.15 14.29
N HIS A 112 -0.13 -10.48 14.16
CA HIS A 112 -1.21 -11.41 14.54
C HIS A 112 -1.04 -12.00 15.94
N GLY A 113 0.02 -11.64 16.67
CA GLY A 113 0.28 -12.15 18.03
C GLY A 113 0.65 -13.64 18.08
N ILE A 114 1.20 -14.16 17.01
CA ILE A 114 1.58 -15.58 16.86
C ILE A 114 2.97 -15.79 17.48
N LYS A 115 3.08 -16.77 18.38
CA LYS A 115 4.33 -17.11 19.08
C LYS A 115 5.19 -18.09 18.29
#